data_AF-A0A7L3HRI7-F1
#
_entry.id   AF-A0A7L3HRI7-F1
#
_cell.length_a   1.000
_cell.length_b   1.000
_cell.length_c   1.000
_cell.angle_alpha   90.00
_cell.angle_beta   90.00
_cell.angle_gamma   90.00
#
_symmetry.space_group_name_H-M   'P 1'
#
loop_
_entity.id
_entity.type
_entity.pdbx_description
1 polymer ?
#
loop_
_entity_poly.entity_id
_entity_poly.type
_entity_poly.pdbx_seq_one_letter_code
_entity_poly.pdbx_strand_id
1 'polypeptide(L)'
;RSFGGLTLGLVLASIYGALVLLVQGHNVWYCLSITVLLGAGLGLGMAFSMKTRMIVLLALPHFFTKEGKMMIMMLALCLTVQGPGANLLHNISQVAKALSCGAELAQNQTAERLQRAKEPLLNMQKKIKEIGQNAKVVGDRVRKFIRSIIDSTRHVARALRNVWLWLAKAGRMCNREVGTPHSSCFRYMDKAKDRCERSLPLLFHLCYIVHSFKALCYVMTTLVIMFCTIPGYIQTFIRINAAAPLTDALNRVRAEFEFNISVVHHFSVNLNASKSLGEVSADMMAAVQQHMEPYHRALEFFSYISVLAILYLWYQAIRYRRRYLRDDTFDNIYITRRFVELDMQCAEQGKPTVLPLSTLERGRYIPPG
;
A
#
# COMPACT_ATOMS: atom_id res chain seq x y z
N ARG A 1 28.09 29.72 68.33
CA ARG A 1 27.10 29.65 67.22
C ARG A 1 27.58 30.57 66.12
N SER A 2 27.44 30.20 64.84
CA SER A 2 27.90 31.04 63.73
C SER A 2 26.75 31.32 62.77
N PHE A 3 26.30 32.59 62.75
CA PHE A 3 25.27 33.03 61.81
C PHE A 3 25.73 32.90 60.35
N GLY A 4 26.98 33.29 60.06
CA GLY A 4 27.58 33.10 58.74
C GLY A 4 27.71 31.62 58.33
N GLY A 5 27.92 30.71 59.29
CA GLY A 5 27.89 29.27 59.01
C GLY A 5 26.51 28.78 58.60
N LEU A 6 25.47 29.21 59.32
CA LEU A 6 24.07 28.87 59.00
C LEU A 6 23.68 29.34 57.60
N THR A 7 23.96 30.61 57.29
CA THR A 7 23.63 31.19 55.97
C THR A 7 24.36 30.47 54.85
N LEU A 8 25.68 30.21 55.00
CA LEU A 8 26.46 29.47 54.02
C LEU A 8 25.92 28.04 53.82
N GLY A 9 25.59 27.33 54.91
CA GLY A 9 25.04 25.97 54.85
C GLY A 9 23.70 25.91 54.11
N LEU A 10 22.80 26.87 54.36
CA LEU A 10 21.52 26.98 53.67
C LEU A 10 21.72 27.33 52.18
N VAL A 11 22.59 28.29 51.87
CA VAL A 11 22.91 28.67 50.48
C VAL A 11 23.45 27.49 49.69
N LEU A 12 24.39 26.72 50.25
CA LEU A 12 24.95 25.52 49.59
C LEU A 12 23.87 24.47 49.33
N ALA A 13 22.97 24.25 50.30
CA ALA A 13 21.85 23.32 50.12
C ALA A 13 20.85 23.80 49.07
N SER A 14 20.53 25.10 49.03
CA SER A 14 19.66 25.69 48.01
C SER A 14 20.28 25.65 46.61
N ILE A 15 21.58 25.90 46.48
CA ILE A 15 22.29 25.77 45.19
C ILE A 15 22.24 24.33 44.70
N TYR A 16 22.50 23.35 45.56
CA TYR A 16 22.41 21.94 45.19
C TYR A 16 20.97 21.55 44.82
N GLY A 17 19.98 21.97 45.61
CA GLY A 17 18.56 21.74 45.31
C GLY A 17 18.13 22.32 43.96
N ALA A 18 18.55 23.56 43.66
CA ALA A 18 18.31 24.20 42.37
C ALA A 18 19.00 23.46 41.22
N LEU A 19 20.22 22.96 41.42
CA LEU A 19 20.94 22.16 40.43
C LEU A 19 20.18 20.86 40.12
N VAL A 20 19.73 20.13 41.14
CA VAL A 20 18.97 18.88 40.98
C VAL A 20 17.61 19.14 40.29
N LEU A 21 16.93 20.23 40.66
CA LEU A 21 15.64 20.60 40.07
C LEU A 21 15.77 21.06 38.60
N LEU A 22 16.63 22.04 38.33
CA LEU A 22 16.72 22.69 37.03
C LEU A 22 17.52 21.87 36.01
N VAL A 23 18.52 21.13 36.47
CA VAL A 23 19.47 20.45 35.58
C VAL A 23 19.20 18.95 35.48
N GLN A 24 18.84 18.29 36.59
CA GLN A 24 18.53 16.85 36.57
C GLN A 24 17.03 16.55 36.35
N GLY A 25 16.17 17.57 36.34
CA GLY A 25 14.75 17.43 35.98
C GLY A 25 13.94 16.47 36.87
N HIS A 26 14.38 16.22 38.10
CA HIS A 26 13.69 15.31 39.01
C HIS A 26 12.36 15.90 39.50
N ASN A 27 11.49 15.04 40.05
CA ASN A 27 10.20 15.45 40.58
C ASN A 27 10.38 16.56 41.64
N VAL A 28 9.59 17.62 41.54
CA VAL A 28 9.60 18.78 42.45
C VAL A 28 9.56 18.34 43.91
N TRP A 29 8.74 17.34 44.26
CA TRP A 29 8.64 16.82 45.62
C TRP A 29 9.93 16.17 46.12
N TYR A 30 10.62 15.44 45.25
CA TYR A 30 11.91 14.83 45.57
C TYR A 30 12.98 15.90 45.81
N CYS A 31 13.07 16.88 44.90
CA CYS A 31 14.00 18.00 45.03
C CYS A 31 13.75 18.80 46.31
N LEU A 32 12.49 19.08 46.63
CA LEU A 32 12.11 19.83 47.83
C LEU A 32 12.48 19.04 49.09
N SER A 33 12.18 17.75 49.12
CA SER A 33 12.52 16.86 50.24
C SER A 33 14.02 16.81 50.49
N ILE A 34 14.84 16.64 49.44
CA ILE A 34 16.30 16.63 49.55
C ILE A 34 16.84 17.99 49.99
N THR A 35 16.34 19.08 49.41
CA THR A 35 16.82 20.43 49.75
C THR A 35 16.54 20.77 51.20
N VAL A 36 15.37 20.40 51.72
CA VAL A 36 15.01 20.58 53.13
C VAL A 36 15.88 19.72 54.04
N LEU A 37 16.06 18.44 53.72
CA LEU A 37 16.87 17.52 54.53
C LEU A 37 18.35 17.97 54.57
N LEU A 38 18.90 18.29 53.40
CA LEU A 38 20.28 18.75 53.25
C LEU A 38 20.46 20.14 53.91
N GLY A 39 19.48 21.04 53.75
CA GLY A 39 19.46 22.36 54.36
C GLY A 39 19.39 22.31 55.88
N ALA A 40 18.57 21.41 56.45
CA ALA A 40 18.55 21.19 57.89
C ALA A 40 19.88 20.62 58.39
N GLY A 41 20.43 19.60 57.72
CA GLY A 41 21.69 18.96 58.10
C GLY A 41 22.91 19.88 57.99
N LEU A 42 23.14 20.46 56.81
CA LEU A 42 24.25 21.39 56.56
C LEU A 42 24.04 22.72 57.29
N GLY A 43 22.82 23.29 57.27
CA GLY A 43 22.52 24.55 57.96
C GLY A 43 22.76 24.45 59.46
N LEU A 44 22.12 23.49 60.14
CA LEU A 44 22.30 23.30 61.58
C LEU A 44 23.73 22.85 61.90
N GLY A 45 24.30 21.94 61.10
CA GLY A 45 25.68 21.48 61.25
C GLY A 45 26.67 22.64 61.18
N MET A 46 26.54 23.53 60.20
CA MET A 46 27.39 24.71 60.06
C MET A 46 27.13 25.76 61.15
N ALA A 47 25.89 25.88 61.65
CA ALA A 47 25.56 26.84 62.71
C ALA A 47 26.18 26.47 64.07
N PHE A 48 26.14 25.18 64.43
CA PHE A 48 26.46 24.71 65.78
C PHE A 48 27.79 23.96 65.88
N SER A 49 28.26 23.27 64.83
CA SER A 49 29.48 22.45 64.88
C SER A 49 30.67 23.16 64.23
N MET A 50 31.73 23.41 65.01
CA MET A 50 33.01 23.87 64.46
C MET A 50 33.66 22.81 63.57
N LYS A 51 33.47 21.52 63.91
CA LYS A 51 34.04 20.41 63.14
C LYS A 51 33.44 20.35 61.73
N THR A 52 32.12 20.50 61.62
CA THR A 52 31.41 20.50 60.33
C THR A 52 31.83 21.70 59.50
N ARG A 53 31.86 22.90 60.10
CA ARG A 53 32.35 24.12 59.42
C ARG A 53 33.72 23.95 58.80
N MET A 54 34.68 23.45 59.58
CA MET A 54 36.04 23.22 59.10
C MET A 54 36.07 22.23 57.94
N ILE A 55 35.31 21.14 58.01
CA ILE A 55 35.28 20.12 56.95
C ILE A 55 34.66 20.67 55.65
N VAL A 56 33.56 21.43 55.75
CA VAL A 56 32.93 22.05 54.58
C VAL A 56 33.86 23.08 53.93
N LEU A 57 34.56 23.89 54.72
CA LEU A 57 35.54 24.85 54.20
C LEU A 57 36.75 24.15 53.57
N LEU A 58 37.22 23.04 54.15
CA LEU A 58 38.29 22.21 53.58
C LEU A 58 37.87 21.48 52.29
N ALA A 59 36.58 21.22 52.09
CA ALA A 59 36.10 20.63 50.85
C ALA A 59 36.20 21.59 49.66
N LEU A 60 36.21 22.91 49.89
CA LEU A 60 36.27 23.90 48.82
C LEU A 60 37.58 23.84 47.99
N PRO A 61 38.78 23.85 48.60
CA PRO A 61 40.03 23.63 47.87
C PRO A 61 40.07 22.30 47.11
N HIS A 62 39.40 21.25 47.61
CA HIS A 62 39.40 19.94 46.95
C HIS A 62 38.78 19.96 45.56
N PHE A 63 37.82 20.86 45.27
CA PHE A 63 37.29 21.04 43.91
C PHE A 63 38.37 21.48 42.89
N PHE A 64 39.39 22.19 43.34
CA PHE A 64 40.46 22.71 42.48
C PHE A 64 41.64 21.74 42.33
N THR A 65 41.62 20.62 43.04
CA THR A 65 42.64 19.56 42.90
C THR A 65 42.48 18.77 41.60
N LYS A 66 43.49 17.99 41.21
CA LYS A 66 43.39 17.10 40.03
C LYS A 66 42.19 16.15 40.13
N GLU A 67 41.95 15.58 41.32
CA GLU A 67 40.81 14.70 41.57
C GLU A 67 39.48 15.47 41.52
N GLY A 68 39.43 16.67 42.11
CA GLY A 68 38.24 17.53 42.03
C GLY A 68 37.86 17.92 40.61
N LYS A 69 38.84 18.29 39.77
CA LYS A 69 38.64 18.58 38.35
C LYS A 69 38.05 17.39 37.59
N MET A 70 38.56 16.18 37.85
CA MET A 70 38.00 14.94 37.28
C MET A 70 36.54 14.73 37.71
N MET A 71 36.22 14.98 38.98
CA MET A 71 34.84 14.89 39.49
C MET A 71 33.91 15.91 38.85
N ILE A 72 34.35 17.15 38.64
CA ILE A 72 33.57 18.18 37.94
C ILE A 72 33.31 17.76 36.49
N MET A 73 34.32 17.23 35.79
CA MET A 73 34.16 16.72 34.42
C MET A 73 33.18 15.55 34.36
N MET A 74 33.25 14.62 35.33
CA MET A 74 32.27 13.54 35.44
C MET A 74 30.87 14.06 35.70
N LEU A 75 30.71 15.07 36.57
CA LEU A 75 29.42 15.70 36.82
C LEU A 75 28.89 16.37 35.54
N ALA A 76 29.72 17.09 34.80
CA ALA A 76 29.35 17.70 33.52
C ALA A 76 28.88 16.64 32.52
N LEU A 77 29.58 15.50 32.42
CA LEU A 77 29.14 14.37 31.59
C LEU A 77 27.77 13.84 32.04
N CYS A 78 27.56 13.65 33.34
CA CYS A 78 26.26 13.23 33.89
C CYS A 78 25.14 14.20 33.46
N LEU A 79 25.41 15.51 33.56
CA LEU A 79 24.44 16.55 33.16
C LEU A 79 24.13 16.51 31.66
N THR A 80 25.14 16.28 30.80
CA THR A 80 24.90 16.15 29.34
C THR A 80 24.07 14.92 28.98
N VAL A 81 24.25 13.81 29.70
CA VAL A 81 23.47 12.59 29.51
C VAL A 81 22.04 12.79 30.02
N GLN A 82 21.86 13.39 31.19
CA GLN A 82 20.54 13.58 31.79
C GLN A 82 19.68 14.65 31.13
N GLY A 83 20.26 15.72 30.62
CA GLY A 83 19.51 16.75 29.89
C GLY A 83 19.36 16.39 28.41
N PRO A 84 20.36 16.72 27.56
CA PRO A 84 20.35 16.41 26.14
C PRO A 84 20.09 14.94 25.80
N GLY A 85 20.66 13.99 26.55
CA GLY A 85 20.45 12.56 26.29
C GLY A 85 19.01 12.10 26.54
N ALA A 86 18.38 12.55 27.64
CA ALA A 86 16.95 12.27 27.87
C ALA A 86 16.05 12.92 26.81
N ASN A 87 16.39 14.13 26.37
CA ASN A 87 15.67 14.80 25.28
C ASN A 87 15.80 14.05 23.94
N LEU A 88 16.99 13.55 23.62
CA LEU A 88 17.21 12.69 22.45
C LEU A 88 16.35 11.43 22.54
N LEU A 89 16.28 10.80 23.71
CA LEU A 89 15.49 9.61 23.95
C LEU A 89 13.98 9.87 23.74
N HIS A 90 13.50 11.01 24.23
CA HIS A 90 12.14 11.48 23.97
C HIS A 90 11.89 11.68 22.47
N ASN A 91 12.81 12.36 21.77
CA ASN A 91 12.70 12.59 20.33
C ASN A 91 12.66 11.29 19.53
N ILE A 92 13.43 10.27 19.89
CA ILE A 92 13.39 8.97 19.21
C ILE A 92 12.02 8.31 19.40
N SER A 93 11.44 8.37 20.62
CA SER A 93 10.07 7.90 20.85
C SER A 93 9.05 8.65 19.98
N GLN A 94 9.18 9.97 19.85
CA GLN A 94 8.30 10.77 18.98
C GLN A 94 8.49 10.43 17.50
N VAL A 95 9.73 10.22 17.04
CA VAL A 95 10.02 9.80 15.66
C VAL A 95 9.39 8.45 15.36
N ALA A 96 9.48 7.49 16.28
CA ALA A 96 8.82 6.19 16.12
C ALA A 96 7.29 6.33 16.00
N LYS A 97 6.67 7.24 16.78
CA LYS A 97 5.23 7.51 16.71
C LYS A 97 4.86 8.17 15.40
N ALA A 98 5.66 9.12 14.95
CA ALA A 98 5.49 9.79 13.67
C ALA A 98 5.62 8.80 12.50
N LEU A 99 6.57 7.87 12.54
CA LEU A 99 6.73 6.81 11.53
C LEU A 99 5.53 5.87 11.49
N SER A 100 5.01 5.47 12.65
CA SER A 100 3.78 4.68 12.75
C SER A 100 2.58 5.41 12.12
N CYS A 101 2.37 6.68 12.49
CA CYS A 101 1.30 7.51 11.93
C CYS A 101 1.49 7.73 10.41
N GLY A 102 2.73 7.92 9.96
CA GLY A 102 3.06 8.03 8.54
C GLY A 102 2.74 6.77 7.75
N ALA A 103 2.98 5.58 8.33
CA ALA A 103 2.62 4.31 7.71
C ALA A 103 1.08 4.14 7.60
N GLU A 104 0.34 4.52 8.66
CA GLU A 104 -1.13 4.55 8.67
C GLU A 104 -1.69 5.49 7.60
N LEU A 105 -1.17 6.71 7.54
CA LEU A 105 -1.55 7.70 6.54
C LEU A 105 -1.25 7.20 5.12
N ALA A 106 -0.07 6.61 4.90
CA ALA A 106 0.32 6.09 3.59
C ALA A 106 -0.60 4.95 3.12
N GLN A 107 -0.99 4.04 4.01
CA GLN A 107 -1.94 2.97 3.66
C GLN A 107 -3.33 3.53 3.40
N ASN A 108 -3.83 4.44 4.23
CA ASN A 108 -5.16 5.04 4.04
C ASN A 108 -5.22 5.78 2.69
N GLN A 109 -4.20 6.57 2.37
CA GLN A 109 -4.08 7.23 1.06
C GLN A 109 -3.99 6.24 -0.10
N THR A 110 -3.25 5.13 0.07
CA THR A 110 -3.14 4.09 -0.96
C THR A 110 -4.48 3.39 -1.21
N ALA A 111 -5.20 3.04 -0.13
CA ALA A 111 -6.52 2.44 -0.21
C ALA A 111 -7.53 3.37 -0.89
N GLU A 112 -7.54 4.65 -0.51
CA GLU A 112 -8.41 5.66 -1.12
C GLU A 112 -8.09 5.85 -2.62
N ARG A 113 -6.81 5.96 -3.00
CA ARG A 113 -6.42 6.09 -4.42
C ARG A 113 -6.75 4.85 -5.23
N LEU A 114 -6.56 3.66 -4.67
CA LEU A 114 -6.94 2.41 -5.30
C LEU A 114 -8.45 2.34 -5.51
N GLN A 115 -9.24 2.79 -4.54
CA GLN A 115 -10.69 2.86 -4.65
C GLN A 115 -11.13 3.84 -5.74
N ARG A 116 -10.53 5.04 -5.80
CA ARG A 116 -10.77 6.00 -6.90
C ARG A 116 -10.33 5.46 -8.26
N ALA A 117 -9.24 4.70 -8.33
CA ALA A 117 -8.78 4.07 -9.58
C ALA A 117 -9.72 2.93 -10.06
N LYS A 118 -10.48 2.32 -9.15
CA LYS A 118 -11.46 1.27 -9.47
C LYS A 118 -12.75 1.83 -10.08
N GLU A 119 -13.18 3.02 -9.69
CA GLU A 119 -14.39 3.67 -10.23
C GLU A 119 -14.43 3.80 -11.76
N PRO A 120 -13.39 4.33 -12.45
CA PRO A 120 -13.41 4.43 -13.91
C PRO A 120 -13.46 3.06 -14.59
N LEU A 121 -12.82 2.04 -14.02
CA LEU A 121 -12.87 0.66 -14.54
C LEU A 121 -14.30 0.09 -14.46
N LEU A 122 -14.99 0.29 -13.34
CA LEU A 122 -16.39 -0.12 -13.18
C LEU A 122 -17.32 0.67 -14.12
N ASN A 123 -17.08 1.96 -14.31
CA ASN A 123 -17.87 2.79 -15.22
C ASN A 123 -17.66 2.41 -16.69
N MET A 124 -16.42 2.15 -17.10
CA MET A 124 -16.10 1.64 -18.44
C MET A 124 -16.76 0.29 -18.68
N GLN A 125 -16.75 -0.61 -17.70
CA GLN A 125 -17.43 -1.90 -17.79
C GLN A 125 -18.95 -1.74 -17.98
N LYS A 126 -19.60 -0.83 -17.23
CA LYS A 126 -21.03 -0.54 -17.42
C LYS A 126 -21.32 -0.08 -18.85
N LYS A 127 -20.48 0.80 -19.42
CA LYS A 127 -20.61 1.24 -20.82
C LYS A 127 -20.45 0.08 -21.81
N ILE A 128 -19.47 -0.80 -21.61
CA ILE A 128 -19.29 -1.99 -22.48
C ILE A 128 -20.52 -2.91 -22.40
N LYS A 129 -21.05 -3.12 -21.18
CA LYS A 129 -22.28 -3.91 -20.98
C LYS A 129 -23.48 -3.28 -21.69
N GLU A 130 -23.63 -1.96 -21.62
CA GLU A 130 -24.69 -1.21 -22.29
C GLU A 130 -24.59 -1.32 -23.82
N ILE A 131 -23.37 -1.17 -24.38
CA ILE A 131 -23.12 -1.37 -25.82
C ILE A 131 -23.48 -2.81 -26.22
N GLY A 132 -23.07 -3.81 -25.45
CA GLY A 132 -23.41 -5.21 -25.69
C GLY A 132 -24.92 -5.47 -25.64
N GLN A 133 -25.63 -4.86 -24.69
CA GLN A 133 -27.09 -4.94 -24.59
C GLN A 133 -27.79 -4.28 -25.79
N ASN A 134 -27.35 -3.11 -26.21
CA ASN A 134 -27.89 -2.41 -27.38
C ASN A 134 -27.65 -3.23 -28.67
N ALA A 135 -26.45 -3.80 -28.84
CA ALA A 135 -26.15 -4.69 -29.96
C ALA A 135 -27.05 -5.94 -29.96
N LYS A 136 -27.32 -6.53 -28.78
CA LYS A 136 -28.25 -7.65 -28.65
C LYS A 136 -29.67 -7.28 -29.09
N VAL A 137 -30.17 -6.11 -28.69
CA VAL A 137 -31.50 -5.62 -29.11
C VAL A 137 -31.59 -5.48 -30.63
N VAL A 138 -30.53 -4.95 -31.26
CA VAL A 138 -30.46 -4.85 -32.74
C VAL A 138 -30.43 -6.24 -33.38
N GLY A 139 -29.58 -7.15 -32.88
CA GLY A 139 -29.50 -8.53 -33.35
C GLY A 139 -30.84 -9.27 -33.26
N ASP A 140 -31.57 -9.10 -32.15
CA ASP A 140 -32.90 -9.70 -31.96
C ASP A 140 -33.94 -9.12 -32.93
N ARG A 141 -33.88 -7.82 -33.23
CA ARG A 141 -34.75 -7.16 -34.22
C ARG A 141 -34.49 -7.70 -35.63
N VAL A 142 -33.22 -7.79 -36.03
CA VAL A 142 -32.81 -8.36 -37.32
C VAL A 142 -33.25 -9.82 -37.42
N ARG A 143 -33.03 -10.63 -36.36
CA ARG A 143 -33.46 -12.03 -36.31
C ARG A 143 -34.97 -12.17 -36.45
N LYS A 144 -35.76 -11.27 -35.86
CA LYS A 144 -37.23 -11.27 -35.99
C LYS A 144 -37.65 -10.91 -37.42
N PHE A 145 -37.01 -9.92 -38.02
CA PHE A 145 -37.25 -9.51 -39.40
C PHE A 145 -36.90 -10.62 -40.41
N ILE A 146 -35.72 -11.23 -40.30
CA ILE A 146 -35.30 -12.35 -41.15
C ILE A 146 -36.24 -13.56 -41.00
N ARG A 147 -36.68 -13.89 -39.78
CA ARG A 147 -37.69 -14.93 -39.56
C ARG A 147 -38.99 -14.61 -40.29
N SER A 148 -39.48 -13.37 -40.20
CA SER A 148 -40.67 -12.94 -40.94
C SER A 148 -40.49 -13.08 -42.46
N ILE A 149 -39.32 -12.75 -43.01
CA ILE A 149 -39.04 -12.94 -44.44
C ILE A 149 -39.03 -14.42 -44.81
N ILE A 150 -38.37 -15.27 -44.01
CA ILE A 150 -38.33 -16.72 -44.23
C ILE A 150 -39.76 -17.29 -44.23
N ASP A 151 -40.61 -16.87 -43.29
CA ASP A 151 -42.00 -17.33 -43.21
C ASP A 151 -42.82 -16.87 -44.41
N SER A 152 -42.72 -15.60 -44.81
CA SER A 152 -43.34 -15.08 -46.05
C SER A 152 -42.86 -15.81 -47.30
N THR A 153 -41.55 -16.10 -47.37
CA THR A 153 -40.93 -16.85 -48.47
C THR A 153 -41.45 -18.29 -48.49
N ARG A 154 -41.77 -18.89 -47.34
CA ARG A 154 -42.40 -20.22 -47.26
C ARG A 154 -43.78 -20.24 -47.93
N HIS A 155 -44.54 -19.13 -47.91
CA HIS A 155 -45.80 -19.04 -48.65
C HIS A 155 -45.56 -19.01 -50.16
N VAL A 156 -44.60 -18.20 -50.62
CA VAL A 156 -44.22 -18.12 -52.03
C VAL A 156 -43.65 -19.46 -52.51
N ALA A 157 -42.79 -20.11 -51.73
CA ALA A 157 -42.24 -21.43 -52.03
C ALA A 157 -43.33 -22.50 -52.13
N ARG A 158 -44.37 -22.45 -51.29
CA ARG A 158 -45.54 -23.33 -51.40
C ARG A 158 -46.31 -23.09 -52.69
N ALA A 159 -46.54 -21.83 -53.07
CA ALA A 159 -47.20 -21.48 -54.32
C ALA A 159 -46.36 -21.93 -55.54
N LEU A 160 -45.06 -21.63 -55.55
CA LEU A 160 -44.12 -22.08 -56.57
C LEU A 160 -44.04 -23.59 -56.68
N ARG A 161 -44.08 -24.32 -55.54
CA ARG A 161 -44.14 -25.79 -55.53
C ARG A 161 -45.41 -26.30 -56.18
N ASN A 162 -46.56 -25.68 -55.90
CA ASN A 162 -47.83 -26.06 -56.51
C ASN A 162 -47.82 -25.79 -58.02
N VAL A 163 -47.28 -24.64 -58.45
CA VAL A 163 -47.08 -24.31 -59.87
C VAL A 163 -46.11 -25.29 -60.54
N TRP A 164 -45.03 -25.64 -59.87
CA TRP A 164 -44.04 -26.63 -60.34
C TRP A 164 -44.68 -28.02 -60.52
N LEU A 165 -45.47 -28.47 -59.54
CA LEU A 165 -46.21 -29.74 -59.62
C LEU A 165 -47.23 -29.71 -60.76
N TRP A 166 -47.92 -28.59 -60.94
CA TRP A 166 -48.86 -28.38 -62.04
C TRP A 166 -48.16 -28.41 -63.40
N LEU A 167 -47.05 -27.68 -63.58
CA LEU A 167 -46.25 -27.67 -64.81
C LEU A 167 -45.68 -29.06 -65.12
N ALA A 168 -45.18 -29.76 -64.10
CA ALA A 168 -44.68 -31.12 -64.27
C ALA A 168 -45.78 -32.09 -64.67
N LYS A 169 -47.00 -31.93 -64.13
CA LYS A 169 -48.17 -32.72 -64.54
C LYS A 169 -48.60 -32.36 -65.96
N ALA A 170 -48.64 -31.07 -66.31
CA ALA A 170 -49.00 -30.58 -67.64
C ALA A 170 -48.00 -31.08 -68.71
N GLY A 171 -46.70 -30.98 -68.46
CA GLY A 171 -45.66 -31.49 -69.35
C GLY A 171 -45.72 -33.01 -69.53
N ARG A 172 -45.91 -33.77 -68.44
CA ARG A 172 -46.11 -35.23 -68.52
C ARG A 172 -47.37 -35.62 -69.27
N MET A 173 -48.48 -34.90 -69.05
CA MET A 173 -49.74 -35.16 -69.74
C MET A 173 -49.63 -34.83 -71.22
N CYS A 174 -49.00 -33.71 -71.58
CA CYS A 174 -48.68 -33.33 -72.97
C CYS A 174 -47.87 -34.43 -73.67
N ASN A 175 -46.79 -34.90 -73.02
CA ASN A 175 -45.93 -35.93 -73.59
C ASN A 175 -46.60 -37.31 -73.66
N ARG A 176 -47.55 -37.61 -72.77
CA ARG A 176 -48.29 -38.88 -72.74
C ARG A 176 -49.43 -38.93 -73.74
N GLU A 177 -50.23 -37.87 -73.83
CA GLU A 177 -51.41 -37.81 -74.71
C GLU A 177 -51.03 -37.56 -76.17
N VAL A 178 -50.03 -36.72 -76.42
CA VAL A 178 -49.66 -36.31 -77.79
C VAL A 178 -48.58 -37.21 -78.40
N GLY A 179 -47.79 -37.91 -77.57
CA GLY A 179 -46.67 -38.74 -78.04
C GLY A 179 -45.66 -37.94 -78.86
N THR A 180 -44.92 -38.57 -79.79
CA THR A 180 -44.11 -37.84 -80.77
C THR A 180 -45.05 -37.30 -81.88
N PRO A 181 -45.33 -35.98 -81.94
CA PRO A 181 -46.42 -35.42 -82.75
C PRO A 181 -46.24 -35.71 -84.24
N HIS A 182 -44.99 -35.67 -84.69
CA HIS A 182 -44.59 -35.95 -86.06
C HIS A 182 -44.96 -37.38 -86.48
N SER A 183 -44.64 -38.40 -85.68
CA SER A 183 -44.82 -39.80 -86.07
C SER A 183 -46.30 -40.20 -86.13
N SER A 184 -47.10 -39.71 -85.18
CA SER A 184 -48.53 -39.98 -85.12
C SER A 184 -49.28 -39.30 -86.25
N CYS A 185 -48.93 -38.06 -86.60
CA CYS A 185 -49.53 -37.32 -87.71
C CYS A 185 -49.21 -37.98 -89.07
N PHE A 186 -47.94 -38.34 -89.31
CA PHE A 186 -47.53 -39.04 -90.53
C PHE A 186 -48.28 -40.37 -90.71
N ARG A 187 -48.38 -41.16 -89.63
CA ARG A 187 -49.10 -42.44 -89.62
C ARG A 187 -50.59 -42.27 -89.93
N TYR A 188 -51.23 -41.18 -89.50
CA TYR A 188 -52.64 -40.93 -89.81
C TYR A 188 -52.82 -40.59 -91.29
N MET A 189 -51.95 -39.74 -91.84
CA MET A 189 -51.97 -39.38 -93.26
C MET A 189 -51.69 -40.58 -94.17
N ASP A 190 -50.74 -41.45 -93.78
CA ASP A 190 -50.48 -42.71 -94.49
C ASP A 190 -51.70 -43.64 -94.47
N LYS A 191 -52.35 -43.82 -93.31
CA LYS A 191 -53.60 -44.60 -93.23
C LYS A 191 -54.77 -43.99 -94.01
N ALA A 192 -54.83 -42.66 -94.13
CA ALA A 192 -55.85 -41.98 -94.91
C ALA A 192 -55.64 -42.20 -96.42
N LYS A 193 -54.38 -42.14 -96.87
CA LYS A 193 -53.98 -42.50 -98.23
C LYS A 193 -54.33 -43.96 -98.54
N ASP A 194 -53.93 -44.91 -97.68
CA ASP A 194 -54.21 -46.34 -97.89
C ASP A 194 -55.72 -46.64 -97.98
N ARG A 195 -56.54 -45.93 -97.20
CA ARG A 195 -58.00 -46.04 -97.26
C ARG A 195 -58.58 -45.45 -98.55
N CYS A 196 -58.03 -44.35 -99.03
CA CYS A 196 -58.41 -43.75 -100.30
C CYS A 196 -58.11 -44.72 -101.46
N GLU A 197 -56.91 -45.31 -101.49
CA GLU A 197 -56.51 -46.26 -102.53
C GLU A 197 -57.40 -47.52 -102.56
N ARG A 198 -57.80 -48.03 -101.38
CA ARG A 198 -58.74 -49.17 -101.30
C ARG A 198 -60.16 -48.83 -101.74
N SER A 199 -60.61 -47.58 -101.53
CA SER A 199 -61.97 -47.17 -101.85
C SER A 199 -62.14 -46.78 -103.32
N LEU A 200 -61.06 -46.35 -103.98
CA LEU A 200 -61.03 -45.89 -105.38
C LEU A 200 -59.92 -46.59 -106.17
N PRO A 201 -60.03 -47.91 -106.43
CA PRO A 201 -58.95 -48.70 -107.04
C PRO A 201 -58.60 -48.27 -108.48
N LEU A 202 -59.58 -47.76 -109.25
CA LEU A 202 -59.37 -47.28 -110.63
C LEU A 202 -58.73 -45.89 -110.72
N LEU A 203 -58.78 -45.10 -109.64
CA LEU A 203 -58.34 -43.70 -109.59
C LEU A 203 -57.31 -43.45 -108.49
N PHE A 204 -56.48 -44.46 -108.21
CA PHE A 204 -55.52 -44.45 -107.09
C PHE A 204 -54.54 -43.26 -107.12
N HIS A 205 -54.19 -42.74 -108.30
CA HIS A 205 -53.31 -41.57 -108.46
C HIS A 205 -53.84 -40.31 -107.75
N LEU A 206 -55.16 -40.11 -107.67
CA LEU A 206 -55.75 -38.96 -106.99
C LEU A 206 -55.50 -38.99 -105.47
N CYS A 207 -55.27 -40.17 -104.89
CA CYS A 207 -55.01 -40.33 -103.46
C CYS A 207 -53.62 -39.83 -103.02
N TYR A 208 -52.69 -39.59 -103.97
CA TYR A 208 -51.37 -39.03 -103.65
C TYR A 208 -51.43 -37.61 -103.08
N ILE A 209 -52.48 -36.84 -103.38
CA ILE A 209 -52.65 -35.49 -102.84
C ILE A 209 -52.74 -35.48 -101.31
N VAL A 210 -53.22 -36.59 -100.70
CA VAL A 210 -53.25 -36.78 -99.24
C VAL A 210 -51.84 -36.75 -98.64
N HIS A 211 -50.82 -37.15 -99.41
CA HIS A 211 -49.43 -37.11 -98.98
C HIS A 211 -48.88 -35.68 -98.90
N SER A 212 -49.33 -34.76 -99.76
CA SER A 212 -48.93 -33.35 -99.72
C SER A 212 -49.37 -32.66 -98.41
N PHE A 213 -50.46 -33.13 -97.80
CA PHE A 213 -50.91 -32.64 -96.50
C PHE A 213 -49.98 -33.05 -95.32
N LYS A 214 -48.98 -33.92 -95.53
CA LYS A 214 -47.95 -34.20 -94.51
C LYS A 214 -47.12 -32.98 -94.12
N ALA A 215 -47.03 -31.96 -94.98
CA ALA A 215 -46.37 -30.69 -94.63
C ALA A 215 -47.00 -30.03 -93.38
N LEU A 216 -48.31 -30.20 -93.16
CA LEU A 216 -49.01 -29.71 -91.97
C LEU A 216 -48.54 -30.39 -90.69
N CYS A 217 -48.04 -31.63 -90.77
CA CYS A 217 -47.50 -32.36 -89.61
C CYS A 217 -46.23 -31.70 -89.05
N TYR A 218 -45.42 -31.04 -89.89
CA TYR A 218 -44.25 -30.29 -89.42
C TYR A 218 -44.66 -29.04 -88.63
N VAL A 219 -45.67 -28.29 -89.11
CA VAL A 219 -46.18 -27.10 -88.42
C VAL A 219 -46.75 -27.46 -87.04
N MET A 220 -47.51 -28.56 -86.95
CA MET A 220 -48.04 -29.05 -85.68
C MET A 220 -46.94 -29.51 -84.72
N THR A 221 -45.84 -30.05 -85.24
CA THR A 221 -44.70 -30.46 -84.42
C THR A 221 -44.04 -29.27 -83.73
N THR A 222 -43.83 -28.15 -84.43
CA THR A 222 -43.26 -26.93 -83.86
C THR A 222 -44.16 -26.35 -82.75
N LEU A 223 -45.47 -26.32 -82.97
CA LEU A 223 -46.43 -25.83 -81.96
C LEU A 223 -46.45 -26.72 -80.71
N VAL A 224 -46.45 -28.05 -80.88
CA VAL A 224 -46.50 -28.97 -79.74
C VAL A 224 -45.18 -28.98 -78.94
N ILE A 225 -44.03 -28.87 -79.60
CA ILE A 225 -42.73 -28.75 -78.90
C ILE A 225 -42.71 -27.51 -78.00
N MET A 226 -43.23 -26.38 -78.48
CA MET A 226 -43.37 -25.18 -77.65
C MET A 226 -44.21 -25.47 -76.39
N PHE A 227 -45.40 -26.06 -76.51
CA PHE A 227 -46.25 -26.29 -75.34
C PHE A 227 -45.78 -27.43 -74.42
N CYS A 228 -45.14 -28.48 -74.94
CA CYS A 228 -44.71 -29.62 -74.13
C CYS A 228 -43.33 -29.42 -73.48
N THR A 229 -42.42 -28.63 -74.08
CA THR A 229 -41.05 -28.47 -73.57
C THR A 229 -40.87 -27.23 -72.68
N ILE A 230 -41.62 -26.15 -72.93
CA ILE A 230 -41.59 -24.93 -72.09
C ILE A 230 -41.86 -25.22 -70.60
N PRO A 231 -42.83 -26.08 -70.22
CA PRO A 231 -43.04 -26.44 -68.81
C PRO A 231 -41.80 -27.02 -68.13
N GLY A 232 -40.99 -27.83 -68.84
CA GLY A 232 -39.77 -28.43 -68.29
C GLY A 232 -38.62 -27.43 -68.10
N TYR A 233 -38.49 -26.44 -69.00
CA TYR A 233 -37.52 -25.35 -68.84
C TYR A 233 -37.87 -24.45 -67.65
N ILE A 234 -39.13 -24.03 -67.53
CA ILE A 234 -39.60 -23.19 -66.41
C ILE A 234 -39.43 -23.92 -65.07
N GLN A 235 -39.70 -25.23 -65.05
CA GLN A 235 -39.53 -26.10 -63.88
C GLN A 235 -38.09 -26.08 -63.33
N THR A 236 -37.10 -26.16 -64.23
CA THR A 236 -35.68 -26.18 -63.88
C THR A 236 -35.20 -24.79 -63.43
N PHE A 237 -35.67 -23.74 -64.11
CA PHE A 237 -35.36 -22.35 -63.79
C PHE A 237 -35.81 -21.96 -62.38
N ILE A 238 -37.05 -22.30 -61.98
CA ILE A 238 -37.59 -21.98 -60.65
C ILE A 238 -36.79 -22.64 -59.52
N ARG A 239 -36.35 -23.91 -59.69
CA ARG A 239 -35.62 -24.64 -58.65
C ARG A 239 -34.23 -24.04 -58.39
N ILE A 240 -33.48 -23.77 -59.45
CA ILE A 240 -32.08 -23.35 -59.38
C ILE A 240 -31.97 -21.87 -59.00
N ASN A 241 -32.81 -21.01 -59.59
CA ASN A 241 -32.61 -19.57 -59.51
C ASN A 241 -33.44 -18.87 -58.43
N ALA A 242 -34.46 -19.50 -57.85
CA ALA A 242 -35.33 -18.85 -56.87
C ALA A 242 -35.25 -19.47 -55.46
N ALA A 243 -35.54 -20.77 -55.32
CA ALA A 243 -35.77 -21.34 -53.99
C ALA A 243 -34.49 -21.59 -53.17
N ALA A 244 -33.47 -22.20 -53.79
CA ALA A 244 -32.23 -22.56 -53.08
C ALA A 244 -31.35 -21.35 -52.72
N PRO A 245 -31.09 -20.39 -53.64
CA PRO A 245 -30.23 -19.24 -53.33
C PRO A 245 -30.83 -18.33 -52.25
N LEU A 246 -32.16 -18.13 -52.29
CA LEU A 246 -32.85 -17.26 -51.33
C LEU A 246 -32.81 -17.83 -49.91
N THR A 247 -32.99 -19.14 -49.75
CA THR A 247 -32.97 -19.78 -48.42
C THR A 247 -31.54 -19.79 -47.85
N ASP A 248 -30.54 -20.06 -48.69
CA ASP A 248 -29.13 -20.06 -48.26
C ASP A 248 -28.68 -18.65 -47.86
N ALA A 249 -29.00 -17.64 -48.67
CA ALA A 249 -28.69 -16.24 -48.36
C ALA A 249 -29.34 -15.79 -47.03
N LEU A 250 -30.62 -16.12 -46.81
CA LEU A 250 -31.32 -15.76 -45.57
C LEU A 250 -30.76 -16.48 -44.34
N ASN A 251 -30.32 -17.73 -44.49
CA ASN A 251 -29.69 -18.48 -43.40
C ASN A 251 -28.28 -17.97 -43.07
N ARG A 252 -27.48 -17.61 -44.07
CA ARG A 252 -26.17 -16.97 -43.87
C ARG A 252 -26.31 -15.65 -43.13
N VAL A 253 -27.24 -14.80 -43.57
CA VAL A 253 -27.54 -13.55 -42.88
C VAL A 253 -27.99 -13.84 -41.45
N ARG A 254 -28.88 -14.81 -41.22
CA ARG A 254 -29.31 -15.17 -39.85
C ARG A 254 -28.16 -15.58 -38.94
N ALA A 255 -27.22 -16.38 -39.43
CA ALA A 255 -26.09 -16.90 -38.65
C ALA A 255 -25.15 -15.77 -38.18
N GLU A 256 -24.98 -14.73 -39.00
CA GLU A 256 -24.12 -13.58 -38.68
C GLU A 256 -24.64 -12.75 -37.48
N PHE A 257 -25.94 -12.85 -37.16
CA PHE A 257 -26.57 -12.09 -36.08
C PHE A 257 -26.89 -12.95 -34.82
N GLU A 258 -26.23 -14.10 -34.65
CA GLU A 258 -26.35 -14.92 -33.43
C GLU A 258 -25.33 -14.50 -32.34
N PHE A 259 -25.66 -13.47 -31.56
CA PHE A 259 -24.83 -13.02 -30.45
C PHE A 259 -25.26 -13.65 -29.11
N ASN A 260 -24.34 -14.35 -28.43
CA ASN A 260 -24.47 -14.71 -27.01
C ASN A 260 -23.41 -13.95 -26.20
N ILE A 261 -23.81 -12.89 -25.51
CA ILE A 261 -22.88 -12.02 -24.76
C ILE A 261 -23.01 -12.33 -23.27
N SER A 262 -21.97 -12.92 -22.68
CA SER A 262 -21.79 -13.04 -21.23
C SER A 262 -20.55 -12.23 -20.81
N VAL A 263 -20.74 -11.27 -19.90
CA VAL A 263 -19.65 -10.49 -19.32
C VAL A 263 -19.45 -10.97 -17.88
N VAL A 264 -18.38 -11.71 -17.64
CA VAL A 264 -17.96 -12.17 -16.30
C VAL A 264 -16.73 -11.37 -15.88
N HIS A 265 -16.73 -10.86 -14.64
CA HIS A 265 -15.64 -10.04 -14.14
C HIS A 265 -15.24 -10.47 -12.72
N HIS A 266 -13.94 -10.66 -12.48
CA HIS A 266 -13.35 -10.81 -11.16
C HIS A 266 -12.33 -9.69 -10.89
N PHE A 267 -12.72 -8.66 -10.12
CA PHE A 267 -11.78 -7.65 -9.60
C PHE A 267 -11.56 -7.95 -8.10
N SER A 268 -10.62 -8.84 -7.80
CA SER A 268 -10.14 -9.05 -6.43
C SER A 268 -8.81 -8.32 -6.26
N VAL A 269 -8.84 -7.12 -5.66
CA VAL A 269 -7.62 -6.48 -5.18
C VAL A 269 -7.49 -6.84 -3.71
N ASN A 270 -6.75 -7.92 -3.44
CA ASN A 270 -6.43 -8.33 -2.08
C ASN A 270 -5.12 -7.66 -1.68
N LEU A 271 -5.20 -6.69 -0.77
CA LEU A 271 -4.03 -6.19 -0.07
C LEU A 271 -3.63 -7.26 0.95
N ASN A 272 -2.77 -8.20 0.54
CA ASN A 272 -2.23 -9.23 1.44
C ASN A 272 -1.23 -8.57 2.41
N ALA A 273 -1.73 -8.03 3.51
CA ALA A 273 -0.93 -7.62 4.65
C ALA A 273 -0.87 -8.78 5.65
N SER A 274 0.33 -9.25 5.99
CA SER A 274 0.54 -10.32 6.99
C SER A 274 0.27 -9.85 8.41
N LYS A 275 0.26 -8.53 8.64
CA LYS A 275 -0.05 -7.88 9.93
C LYS A 275 -0.89 -6.64 9.69
N SER A 276 -1.75 -6.31 10.66
CA SER A 276 -2.46 -5.04 10.67
C SER A 276 -1.49 -3.88 10.98
N LEU A 277 -1.77 -2.66 10.51
CA LEU A 277 -0.93 -1.51 10.85
C LEU A 277 -0.94 -1.18 12.34
N GLY A 278 -2.03 -1.50 13.04
CA GLY A 278 -2.10 -1.40 14.50
C GLY A 278 -1.16 -2.36 15.22
N GLU A 279 -0.96 -3.58 14.70
CA GLU A 279 0.05 -4.50 15.23
C GLU A 279 1.47 -4.05 14.89
N VAL A 280 1.69 -3.56 13.66
CA VAL A 280 3.02 -3.05 13.25
C VAL A 280 3.43 -1.85 14.11
N SER A 281 2.50 -0.94 14.41
CA SER A 281 2.77 0.21 15.28
C SER A 281 3.06 -0.21 16.72
N ALA A 282 2.29 -1.16 17.26
CA ALA A 282 2.49 -1.70 18.59
C ALA A 282 3.85 -2.42 18.71
N ASP A 283 4.20 -3.26 17.75
CA ASP A 283 5.49 -3.96 17.69
C ASP A 283 6.66 -2.97 17.60
N MET A 284 6.51 -1.91 16.78
CA MET A 284 7.54 -0.88 16.63
C MET A 284 7.72 -0.07 17.92
N MET A 285 6.63 0.32 18.58
CA MET A 285 6.67 1.00 19.89
C MET A 285 7.32 0.11 20.95
N ALA A 286 6.95 -1.18 21.00
CA ALA A 286 7.50 -2.14 21.95
C ALA A 286 9.01 -2.36 21.71
N ALA A 287 9.44 -2.48 20.46
CA ALA A 287 10.84 -2.61 20.11
C ALA A 287 11.64 -1.37 20.52
N VAL A 288 11.13 -0.16 20.25
CA VAL A 288 11.78 1.08 20.69
C VAL A 288 11.85 1.14 22.21
N GLN A 289 10.76 0.83 22.92
CA GLN A 289 10.74 0.78 24.38
C GLN A 289 11.81 -0.18 24.93
N GLN A 290 11.89 -1.39 24.36
CA GLN A 290 12.84 -2.42 24.75
C GLN A 290 14.30 -1.98 24.52
N HIS A 291 14.60 -1.35 23.39
CA HIS A 291 15.94 -0.83 23.10
C HIS A 291 16.29 0.40 23.94
N MET A 292 15.31 1.18 24.38
CA MET A 292 15.51 2.38 25.20
C MET A 292 15.56 2.12 26.71
N GLU A 293 15.11 0.96 27.16
CA GLU A 293 15.16 0.55 28.57
C GLU A 293 16.57 0.61 29.20
N PRO A 294 17.65 0.08 28.58
CA PRO A 294 18.99 0.18 29.17
C PRO A 294 19.48 1.63 29.27
N TYR A 295 19.05 2.51 28.37
CA TYR A 295 19.39 3.93 28.41
C TYR A 295 18.67 4.66 29.54
N HIS A 296 17.39 4.34 29.80
CA HIS A 296 16.67 4.85 30.97
C HIS A 296 17.33 4.41 32.27
N ARG A 297 17.72 3.13 32.38
CA ARG A 297 18.46 2.64 33.56
C ARG A 297 19.81 3.32 33.73
N ALA A 298 20.53 3.59 32.63
CA ALA A 298 21.77 4.35 32.70
C ALA A 298 21.54 5.78 33.21
N LEU A 299 20.49 6.47 32.73
CA LEU A 299 20.11 7.82 33.20
C LEU A 299 19.84 7.87 34.70
N GLU A 300 19.14 6.86 35.22
CA GLU A 300 18.91 6.68 36.65
C GLU A 300 20.21 6.43 37.41
N PHE A 301 21.13 5.61 36.88
CA PHE A 301 22.44 5.41 37.51
C PHE A 301 23.23 6.72 37.62
N PHE A 302 23.21 7.55 36.58
CA PHE A 302 23.90 8.85 36.57
C PHE A 302 23.35 9.84 37.60
N SER A 303 22.11 9.69 38.10
CA SER A 303 21.53 10.64 39.07
C SER A 303 22.17 10.50 40.45
N TYR A 304 22.50 9.27 40.84
CA TYR A 304 23.18 8.95 42.08
C TYR A 304 24.66 9.35 42.11
N ILE A 305 25.30 9.52 40.94
CA ILE A 305 26.72 9.93 40.86
C ILE A 305 26.95 11.29 41.51
N SER A 306 25.98 12.21 41.41
CA SER A 306 26.08 13.54 42.02
C SER A 306 26.18 13.47 43.55
N VAL A 307 25.43 12.57 44.18
CA VAL A 307 25.46 12.34 45.63
C VAL A 307 26.76 11.66 46.05
N LEU A 308 27.20 10.65 45.29
CA LEU A 308 28.48 9.96 45.51
C LEU A 308 29.66 10.95 45.43
N ALA A 309 29.60 11.91 44.51
CA ALA A 309 30.62 12.95 44.37
C ALA A 309 30.73 13.83 45.61
N ILE A 310 29.60 14.24 46.19
CA ILE A 310 29.56 15.04 47.41
C ILE A 310 30.11 14.25 48.60
N LEU A 311 29.71 12.98 48.74
CA LEU A 311 30.21 12.10 49.80
C LEU A 311 31.72 11.87 49.68
N TYR A 312 32.24 11.71 48.46
CA TYR A 312 33.66 11.57 48.20
C TYR A 312 34.46 12.82 48.59
N LEU A 313 33.98 14.01 48.25
CA LEU A 313 34.62 15.27 48.66
C LEU A 313 34.63 15.44 50.18
N TRP A 314 33.53 15.06 50.84
CA TRP A 314 33.46 15.07 52.29
C TRP A 314 34.47 14.08 52.91
N TYR A 315 34.57 12.87 52.35
CA TYR A 315 35.55 11.88 52.78
C TYR A 315 36.99 12.40 52.64
N GLN A 316 37.33 13.03 51.52
CA GLN A 316 38.67 13.61 51.30
C GLN A 316 38.99 14.70 52.33
N ALA A 317 38.04 15.60 52.63
CA ALA A 317 38.23 16.64 53.64
C ALA A 317 38.41 16.07 55.06
N ILE A 318 37.68 14.99 55.40
CA ILE A 318 37.88 14.27 56.68
C ILE A 318 39.26 13.60 56.72
N ARG A 319 39.67 12.95 55.63
CA ARG A 319 40.96 12.26 55.52
C ARG A 319 42.11 13.26 55.64
N TYR A 320 42.05 14.39 54.94
CA TYR A 320 43.02 15.47 55.03
C TYR A 320 43.15 15.96 56.48
N ARG A 321 42.02 16.29 57.12
CA ARG A 321 42.02 16.74 58.53
C ARG A 321 42.61 15.69 59.48
N ARG A 322 42.25 14.41 59.32
CA ARG A 322 42.79 13.34 60.19
C ARG A 322 44.30 13.21 60.03
N ARG A 323 44.81 13.34 58.81
CA ARG A 323 46.24 13.28 58.54
C ARG A 323 46.97 14.49 59.09
N TYR A 324 46.44 15.69 58.85
CA TYR A 324 46.96 16.95 59.39
C TYR A 324 47.11 16.93 60.93
N LEU A 325 46.16 16.29 61.64
CA LEU A 325 46.20 16.21 63.11
C LEU A 325 47.00 15.03 63.69
N ARG A 326 47.37 14.03 62.88
CA ARG A 326 48.06 12.82 63.35
C ARG A 326 49.50 12.71 62.87
N ASP A 327 49.82 13.35 61.76
CA ASP A 327 51.11 13.30 61.11
C ASP A 327 51.71 14.70 61.14
N ASP A 328 52.64 14.92 62.06
CA ASP A 328 53.31 16.21 62.25
C ASP A 328 54.11 16.64 61.01
N THR A 329 54.42 15.71 60.09
CA THR A 329 55.11 16.01 58.84
C THR A 329 54.17 16.42 57.70
N PHE A 330 52.86 16.21 57.86
CA PHE A 330 51.87 16.43 56.81
C PHE A 330 51.29 17.84 56.84
N ASP A 331 51.79 18.71 55.96
CA ASP A 331 51.28 20.08 55.69
C ASP A 331 51.23 21.01 56.93
N ASN A 332 51.84 20.60 58.04
CA ASN A 332 52.02 21.36 59.28
C ASN A 332 53.17 22.38 59.16
N ILE A 333 53.15 23.19 58.10
CA ILE A 333 54.18 24.19 57.80
C ILE A 333 53.85 25.59 58.33
N TYR A 334 52.67 25.78 58.93
CA TYR A 334 52.18 27.09 59.35
C TYR A 334 52.50 27.39 60.82
N ILE A 335 53.17 28.52 61.06
CA ILE A 335 53.40 29.04 62.40
C ILE A 335 52.19 29.86 62.81
N THR A 336 51.45 29.37 63.81
CA THR A 336 50.26 30.06 64.30
C THR A 336 50.62 31.20 65.26
N ARG A 337 49.79 32.23 65.37
CA ARG A 337 49.98 33.32 66.37
C ARG A 337 50.11 32.77 67.80
N ARG A 338 49.34 31.73 68.11
CA ARG A 338 49.40 31.03 69.39
C ARG A 338 50.74 30.32 69.64
N PHE A 339 51.39 29.83 68.59
CA PHE A 339 52.75 29.29 68.69
C PHE A 339 53.75 30.39 69.01
N VAL A 340 53.65 31.55 68.35
CA VAL A 340 54.50 32.71 68.62
C VAL A 340 54.31 33.23 70.05
N GLU A 341 53.07 33.34 70.53
CA GLU A 341 52.76 33.72 71.91
C GLU A 341 53.36 32.73 72.92
N LEU A 342 53.28 31.41 72.64
CA LEU A 342 53.87 30.39 73.50
C LEU A 342 55.41 30.47 73.51
N ASP A 343 56.03 30.71 72.36
CA ASP A 343 57.48 30.86 72.24
C ASP A 343 57.97 32.12 72.99
N MET A 344 57.19 33.21 72.93
CA MET A 344 57.46 34.43 73.69
C MET A 344 57.36 34.19 75.21
N GLN A 345 56.35 33.44 75.67
CA GLN A 345 56.24 33.06 77.09
C GLN A 345 57.40 32.16 77.54
N CYS A 346 57.88 31.26 76.67
CA CYS A 346 59.09 30.48 76.93
C CYS A 346 60.31 31.39 77.08
N ALA A 347 60.46 32.39 76.22
CA ALA A 347 61.53 33.38 76.28
C ALA A 347 61.52 34.15 77.61
N GLU A 348 60.35 34.64 78.03
CA GLU A 348 60.17 35.35 79.30
C GLU A 348 60.51 34.49 80.52
N GLN A 349 60.29 33.17 80.43
CA GLN A 349 60.60 32.20 81.49
C GLN A 349 62.05 31.68 81.42
N GLY A 350 62.89 32.19 80.51
CA GLY A 350 64.27 31.72 80.31
C GLY A 350 64.38 30.30 79.76
N LYS A 351 63.32 29.78 79.14
CA LYS A 351 63.28 28.46 78.49
C LYS A 351 63.79 28.56 77.04
N PRO A 352 64.25 27.45 76.44
CA PRO A 352 64.67 27.45 75.04
C PRO A 352 63.52 27.86 74.11
N THR A 353 63.82 28.76 73.17
CA THR A 353 62.90 29.25 72.14
C THR A 353 63.21 28.62 70.79
N VAL A 354 62.20 28.52 69.93
CA VAL A 354 62.30 28.00 68.56
C VAL A 354 62.44 29.13 67.55
N LEU A 355 61.99 30.35 67.88
CA LEU A 355 62.18 31.54 67.04
C LEU A 355 63.38 32.37 67.51
N PRO A 356 64.07 33.11 66.60
CA PRO A 356 63.80 33.24 65.16
C PRO A 356 64.27 32.02 64.33
N LEU A 357 63.53 31.72 63.26
CA LEU A 357 63.88 30.64 62.32
C LEU A 357 65.25 30.86 61.67
N SER A 358 66.00 29.79 61.46
CA SER A 358 67.22 29.82 60.65
C SER A 358 66.91 30.18 59.18
N THR A 359 67.95 30.57 58.44
CA THR A 359 67.84 30.92 57.01
C THR A 359 67.25 29.80 56.16
N LEU A 360 67.57 28.54 56.48
CA LEU A 360 67.03 27.36 55.80
C LEU A 360 65.57 27.08 56.19
N GLU A 361 65.23 27.24 57.47
CA GLU A 361 63.87 27.00 57.98
C GLU A 361 62.85 28.03 57.48
N ARG A 362 63.29 29.27 57.21
CA ARG A 362 62.44 30.31 56.59
C ARG A 362 61.88 29.91 55.22
N GLY A 363 62.54 29.01 54.50
CA GLY A 363 62.02 28.47 53.25
C GLY A 363 60.96 27.37 53.42
N ARG A 364 60.88 26.76 54.61
CA ARG A 364 59.98 25.63 54.90
C ARG A 364 58.74 26.05 55.68
N TYR A 365 58.85 26.97 56.62
CA TYR A 365 57.75 27.38 57.49
C TYR A 365 57.17 28.74 57.10
N ILE A 366 55.85 28.84 57.15
CA ILE A 366 55.10 30.05 56.81
C ILE A 366 54.77 30.80 58.10
N PRO A 367 55.26 32.03 58.30
CA PRO A 367 54.96 32.84 59.49
C PRO A 367 53.49 33.26 59.52
N PRO A 368 52.95 33.65 60.70
CA PRO A 368 51.59 34.15 60.78
C PRO A 368 51.44 35.45 59.96
N GLY A 369 50.37 35.51 59.17
CA GLY A 369 49.97 36.71 58.42
C GLY A 369 49.29 37.78 59.26
#